data_AF-D0W2R6-F1
#
_entry.id   AF-D0W2R6-F1
#
_cell.length_a   1.000
_cell.length_b   1.000
_cell.length_c   1.000
_cell.angle_alpha   90.00
_cell.angle_beta   90.00
_cell.angle_gamma   90.00
#
_symmetry.space_group_name_H-M   'P 1'
#
loop_
_entity.id
_entity.type
_entity.pdbx_description
1 polymer ?
#
loop_
_entity_poly.entity_id
_entity_poly.type
_entity_poly.pdbx_seq_one_letter_code
_entity_poly.pdbx_strand_id
1 'polypeptide(L)'
;MSQISSKLKLIAAVTVGAAILSACGSKQQATPNTHSTTISQDNQNSNNSNNTGNSTNNGGNTSNTNNGNANNNNTGNNTNQPPKTNSANDLSKLEDLDPIPAAHIDTPKTNQFISSADAQQKNPNVQLRRNAENKLFQTDNQQEQQNGLIDTLDFNANDEIKINAGATSNNGTSNITFQPSKSIIVYTSNKKGSSKTNLNEGIEGEKELYELGKSSLDAKIIELKKHDKELEKQIKQIENSTTEKLTKQKELNELKEERTKVAKEIQEYTVIRKGLEQHVQSVIDTIAYIKPKDGLMMPEFDGAYVLVFEDGTKIIIHDPAAAGWTYQTFASYVDPRKGTEVLRGFQSIGKETEYASIPEKGTATYKGISTAYLVSDGNADRQLSSNVKAIVDFGLKGVRFETSGSQINAVSGDQRVSTAASEYDLKGTATWKDSNLFLGKVTSADGKMSGNLSGKFFGPNTEEIGGTYGLKNTDGSLHFLGGYGAKRK
;
A
#
# COMPACT_ATOMS: atom_id res chain seq x y z
N MET A 1 9.98 44.20 -17.59
CA MET A 1 10.32 45.51 -16.98
C MET A 1 9.54 45.63 -15.68
N SER A 2 10.17 45.28 -14.55
CA SER A 2 10.70 46.22 -13.51
C SER A 2 9.59 46.67 -12.54
N GLN A 3 9.40 45.98 -11.40
CA GLN A 3 10.02 46.27 -10.08
C GLN A 3 9.48 47.55 -9.42
N ILE A 4 8.73 47.40 -8.32
CA ILE A 4 8.88 48.23 -7.12
C ILE A 4 8.71 47.32 -5.89
N SER A 5 9.83 47.12 -5.19
CA SER A 5 9.96 46.56 -3.85
C SER A 5 9.72 47.62 -2.77
N SER A 6 9.22 47.24 -1.60
CA SER A 6 9.64 47.88 -0.34
C SER A 6 9.66 46.88 0.82
N LYS A 7 10.76 46.95 1.58
CA LYS A 7 11.17 46.09 2.69
C LYS A 7 10.60 46.65 4.00
N LEU A 8 10.31 45.80 4.98
CA LEU A 8 10.49 46.15 6.39
C LEU A 8 10.99 44.95 7.21
N LYS A 9 11.77 45.29 8.23
CA LYS A 9 12.87 44.53 8.80
C LYS A 9 12.45 43.59 9.94
N LEU A 10 13.17 42.50 9.98
CA LEU A 10 13.42 41.57 11.08
C LEU A 10 13.70 42.31 12.42
N ILE A 11 12.91 42.02 13.45
CA ILE A 11 13.21 42.39 14.84
C ILE A 11 13.77 41.15 15.55
N ALA A 12 14.99 41.29 16.04
CA ALA A 12 15.69 40.30 16.85
C ALA A 12 15.10 40.28 18.26
N ALA A 13 14.71 39.09 18.75
CA ALA A 13 14.39 38.89 20.16
C ALA A 13 15.69 38.58 20.92
N VAL A 14 16.11 39.56 21.72
CA VAL A 14 17.18 39.47 22.72
C VAL A 14 16.69 38.58 23.86
N THR A 15 17.46 37.54 24.14
CA THR A 15 17.30 36.65 25.29
C THR A 15 17.81 37.37 26.55
N VAL A 16 16.96 37.54 27.55
CA VAL A 16 17.39 37.91 28.92
C VAL A 16 17.10 36.71 29.82
N GLY A 17 18.16 36.11 30.34
CA GLY A 17 18.09 35.09 31.36
C GLY A 17 17.88 35.67 32.76
N ALA A 18 17.17 34.94 33.59
CA ALA A 18 17.25 35.04 35.05
C ALA A 18 17.62 33.65 35.61
N ALA A 19 18.66 33.65 36.43
CA ALA A 19 19.29 32.49 37.02
C ALA A 19 18.50 31.90 38.20
N ILE A 20 18.53 30.58 38.35
CA ILE A 20 18.44 29.92 39.67
C ILE A 20 19.56 28.87 39.73
N LEU A 21 20.45 29.05 40.70
CA LEU A 21 21.55 28.15 41.07
C LEU A 21 21.02 26.89 41.78
N SER A 22 21.60 25.73 41.46
CA SER A 22 22.09 24.68 42.41
C SER A 22 22.61 23.50 41.55
N ALA A 23 23.90 23.40 41.29
CA ALA A 23 24.98 22.81 42.10
C ALA A 23 25.09 21.27 42.03
N CYS A 24 26.19 20.82 41.40
CA CYS A 24 26.95 19.55 41.55
C CYS A 24 26.31 18.23 41.08
N GLY A 25 26.92 17.38 40.24
CA GLY A 25 28.26 17.32 39.64
C GLY A 25 28.26 16.35 38.44
N SER A 26 29.02 16.65 37.38
CA SER A 26 30.27 15.97 36.94
C SER A 26 30.11 14.46 36.64
N LYS A 27 30.43 13.88 35.48
CA LYS A 27 31.50 14.09 34.48
C LYS A 27 31.02 13.46 33.15
N GLN A 28 31.06 14.17 32.02
CA GLN A 28 32.16 14.25 31.05
C GLN A 28 32.17 13.11 29.98
N GLN A 29 31.49 13.46 28.90
CA GLN A 29 31.62 13.15 27.47
C GLN A 29 33.03 12.77 26.95
N ALA A 30 33.07 11.82 26.01
CA ALA A 30 33.84 11.93 24.75
C ALA A 30 33.45 10.79 23.77
N THR A 31 33.09 11.17 22.55
CA THR A 31 32.98 10.33 21.34
C THR A 31 34.34 10.29 20.60
N PRO A 32 34.44 9.77 19.36
CA PRO A 32 34.90 8.43 19.00
C PRO A 32 36.26 8.46 18.27
N ASN A 33 36.91 7.31 18.05
CA ASN A 33 37.97 7.24 17.06
C ASN A 33 38.13 5.86 16.41
N THR A 34 38.66 5.95 15.19
CA THR A 34 38.77 5.02 14.07
C THR A 34 39.97 4.05 14.14
N HIS A 35 39.93 3.08 13.21
CA HIS A 35 41.02 2.28 12.62
C HIS A 35 41.40 0.87 13.15
N SER A 36 41.09 -0.10 12.27
CA SER A 36 41.98 -1.08 11.60
C SER A 36 42.63 -2.26 12.35
N THR A 37 42.25 -3.46 11.87
CA THR A 37 43.04 -4.66 11.51
C THR A 37 44.24 -5.12 12.35
N THR A 38 44.26 -6.42 12.72
CA THR A 38 45.27 -7.50 12.49
C THR A 38 45.01 -8.64 13.51
N ILE A 39 44.50 -9.82 13.10
CA ILE A 39 45.18 -11.11 12.88
C ILE A 39 46.06 -11.66 14.05
N SER A 40 45.60 -12.81 14.57
CA SER A 40 46.30 -14.01 15.07
C SER A 40 46.90 -14.12 16.49
N GLN A 41 46.39 -15.19 17.13
CA GLN A 41 47.08 -16.35 17.72
C GLN A 41 47.32 -16.43 19.24
N ASP A 42 46.77 -17.56 19.73
CA ASP A 42 47.25 -18.50 20.75
C ASP A 42 47.46 -18.00 22.18
N ASN A 43 46.83 -18.66 23.16
CA ASN A 43 47.26 -19.96 23.70
C ASN A 43 46.51 -20.25 25.02
N GLN A 44 46.65 -21.49 25.52
CA GLN A 44 46.24 -22.08 26.82
C GLN A 44 44.92 -22.88 26.77
N ASN A 45 44.84 -24.14 27.21
CA ASN A 45 45.83 -25.10 27.69
C ASN A 45 45.17 -26.49 27.85
N SER A 46 45.94 -27.54 27.59
CA SER A 46 45.98 -28.89 28.19
C SER A 46 44.68 -29.72 28.36
N ASN A 47 44.48 -30.82 27.62
CA ASN A 47 45.11 -32.17 27.70
C ASN A 47 44.76 -33.02 28.93
N ASN A 48 44.20 -34.22 28.66
CA ASN A 48 44.69 -35.52 29.16
C ASN A 48 44.08 -36.65 28.28
N SER A 49 44.81 -37.20 27.30
CA SER A 49 45.65 -38.41 27.32
C SER A 49 44.91 -39.74 27.57
N ASN A 50 44.84 -40.61 26.55
CA ASN A 50 45.74 -41.76 26.46
C ASN A 50 45.61 -42.51 25.13
N ASN A 51 46.75 -43.04 24.72
CA ASN A 51 47.13 -43.52 23.40
C ASN A 51 47.31 -45.05 23.40
N THR A 52 47.67 -45.59 22.23
CA THR A 52 48.09 -46.97 21.85
C THR A 52 46.96 -47.86 21.31
N GLY A 53 47.04 -48.48 20.12
CA GLY A 53 48.06 -48.52 19.06
C GLY A 53 48.07 -49.90 18.38
N ASN A 54 48.25 -49.93 17.04
CA ASN A 54 48.61 -51.06 16.15
C ASN A 54 47.51 -52.12 15.82
N SER A 55 47.44 -52.78 14.64
CA SER A 55 48.30 -52.93 13.45
C SER A 55 47.54 -53.61 12.28
N THR A 56 47.86 -53.20 11.04
CA THR A 56 48.02 -53.96 9.75
C THR A 56 47.00 -54.98 9.16
N ASN A 57 46.61 -54.69 7.91
CA ASN A 57 46.47 -55.52 6.69
C ASN A 57 46.29 -57.05 6.79
N ASN A 58 45.27 -57.62 6.12
CA ASN A 58 45.43 -58.34 4.83
C ASN A 58 44.08 -58.71 4.20
N GLY A 59 44.08 -58.87 2.86
CA GLY A 59 42.90 -59.16 2.05
C GLY A 59 42.43 -60.62 2.05
N GLY A 60 41.26 -60.85 1.44
CA GLY A 60 40.69 -62.19 1.24
C GLY A 60 39.33 -62.15 0.55
N ASN A 61 39.35 -62.36 -0.76
CA ASN A 61 38.20 -62.58 -1.63
C ASN A 61 37.58 -63.96 -1.33
N THR A 62 36.26 -64.03 -1.11
CA THR A 62 35.51 -65.27 -1.34
C THR A 62 34.07 -64.98 -1.76
N SER A 63 33.76 -65.56 -2.91
CA SER A 63 32.47 -65.67 -3.59
C SER A 63 31.39 -66.28 -2.68
N ASN A 64 30.17 -65.71 -2.75
CA ASN A 64 28.98 -66.28 -2.14
C ASN A 64 27.95 -66.58 -3.25
N THR A 65 27.47 -67.82 -3.30
CA THR A 65 26.40 -68.28 -4.19
C THR A 65 25.07 -68.37 -3.44
N ASN A 66 24.00 -68.10 -4.20
CA ASN A 66 22.60 -68.49 -4.01
C ASN A 66 21.67 -67.69 -3.07
N ASN A 67 20.83 -66.91 -3.77
CA ASN A 67 19.37 -67.01 -3.83
C ASN A 67 18.52 -66.48 -2.66
N GLY A 68 17.66 -65.49 -2.97
CA GLY A 68 16.60 -65.05 -2.07
C GLY A 68 16.07 -63.65 -2.32
N ASN A 69 15.26 -63.51 -3.37
CA ASN A 69 14.05 -62.68 -3.51
C ASN A 69 13.90 -61.31 -2.78
N ALA A 70 13.38 -60.34 -3.54
CA ALA A 70 12.75 -59.05 -3.15
C ALA A 70 13.65 -57.81 -2.97
N ASN A 71 13.77 -57.02 -4.05
CA ASN A 71 13.29 -55.62 -4.10
C ASN A 71 13.77 -54.96 -5.40
N ASN A 72 12.82 -54.70 -6.31
CA ASN A 72 13.10 -53.95 -7.53
C ASN A 72 13.12 -52.44 -7.20
N ASN A 73 14.16 -52.00 -6.49
CA ASN A 73 14.50 -50.58 -6.42
C ASN A 73 15.29 -50.23 -7.69
N ASN A 74 14.56 -49.57 -8.57
CA ASN A 74 15.01 -48.96 -9.80
C ASN A 74 16.21 -48.03 -9.52
N THR A 75 17.42 -48.53 -9.74
CA THR A 75 18.66 -47.73 -9.70
C THR A 75 19.22 -47.68 -11.12
N GLY A 76 18.46 -47.04 -12.00
CA GLY A 76 18.91 -46.61 -13.33
C GLY A 76 19.20 -45.12 -13.29
N ASN A 77 20.27 -44.72 -12.60
CA ASN A 77 20.81 -43.37 -12.67
C ASN A 77 21.46 -43.20 -14.06
N ASN A 78 20.67 -42.81 -15.05
CA ASN A 78 21.19 -42.32 -16.32
C ASN A 78 21.49 -40.83 -16.16
N THR A 79 22.51 -40.51 -15.36
CA THR A 79 22.99 -39.15 -15.10
C THR A 79 23.81 -38.66 -16.28
N ASN A 80 23.13 -38.25 -17.35
CA ASN A 80 23.70 -37.46 -18.45
C ASN A 80 22.66 -36.52 -19.09
N GLN A 81 21.55 -36.20 -18.41
CA GLN A 81 20.76 -35.03 -18.80
C GLN A 81 21.46 -33.78 -18.23
N PRO A 82 21.79 -32.78 -19.06
CA PRO A 82 22.25 -31.50 -18.55
C PRO A 82 21.20 -30.94 -17.56
N PRO A 83 21.64 -30.19 -16.54
CA PRO A 83 20.72 -29.53 -15.61
C PRO A 83 19.62 -28.82 -16.41
N LYS A 84 18.36 -28.99 -16.02
CA LYS A 84 17.26 -28.28 -16.67
C LYS A 84 17.51 -26.78 -16.49
N THR A 85 17.61 -26.03 -17.58
CA THR A 85 17.80 -24.57 -17.57
C THR A 85 16.66 -23.88 -18.29
N ASN A 86 16.27 -22.71 -17.81
CA ASN A 86 15.36 -21.85 -18.54
C ASN A 86 15.99 -21.39 -19.87
N SER A 87 15.15 -21.10 -20.85
CA SER A 87 15.57 -20.63 -22.18
C SER A 87 15.24 -19.15 -22.34
N ALA A 88 16.23 -18.36 -22.73
CA ALA A 88 16.04 -16.95 -23.10
C ALA A 88 15.08 -16.77 -24.28
N ASN A 89 14.90 -17.80 -25.12
CA ASN A 89 14.08 -17.73 -26.32
C ASN A 89 12.57 -17.87 -26.04
N ASP A 90 12.18 -18.35 -24.85
CA ASP A 90 10.78 -18.60 -24.52
C ASP A 90 10.50 -18.38 -23.03
N LEU A 91 10.29 -17.11 -22.67
CA LEU A 91 9.93 -16.73 -21.31
C LEU A 91 8.56 -17.26 -20.87
N SER A 92 7.71 -17.73 -21.80
CA SER A 92 6.41 -18.31 -21.44
C SER A 92 6.53 -19.69 -20.78
N LYS A 93 7.74 -20.28 -20.81
CA LYS A 93 8.06 -21.58 -20.21
C LYS A 93 8.99 -21.48 -19.00
N LEU A 94 9.22 -20.27 -18.45
CA LEU A 94 10.05 -20.14 -17.25
C LEU A 94 9.51 -21.02 -16.12
N GLU A 95 10.41 -21.77 -15.51
CA GLU A 95 10.20 -22.56 -14.31
C GLU A 95 11.14 -22.09 -13.20
N ASP A 96 10.78 -22.39 -11.96
CA ASP A 96 11.57 -22.05 -10.77
C ASP A 96 12.61 -23.15 -10.53
N LEU A 97 13.71 -23.10 -11.30
CA LEU A 97 14.70 -24.17 -11.40
C LEU A 97 15.92 -23.97 -10.48
N ASP A 98 16.19 -22.74 -10.06
CA ASP A 98 17.30 -22.38 -9.16
C ASP A 98 16.83 -21.33 -8.12
N PRO A 99 15.93 -21.70 -7.19
CA PRO A 99 15.27 -20.74 -6.31
C PRO A 99 16.28 -19.97 -5.45
N ILE A 100 16.22 -18.64 -5.47
CA ILE A 100 16.97 -17.81 -4.52
C ILE A 100 16.51 -18.09 -3.08
N PRO A 101 17.36 -17.89 -2.06
CA PRO A 101 16.99 -18.16 -0.67
C PRO A 101 15.66 -17.50 -0.30
N ALA A 102 14.81 -18.23 0.43
CA ALA A 102 13.56 -17.69 0.91
C ALA A 102 13.81 -16.41 1.71
N ALA A 103 13.09 -15.34 1.40
CA ALA A 103 13.11 -14.16 2.25
C ALA A 103 12.28 -14.47 3.50
N HIS A 104 12.84 -14.25 4.69
CA HIS A 104 12.06 -14.28 5.91
C HIS A 104 11.23 -13.01 5.97
N ILE A 105 10.00 -13.07 5.46
CA ILE A 105 9.10 -11.94 5.41
C ILE A 105 8.05 -12.15 6.49
N ASP A 106 8.20 -11.43 7.61
CA ASP A 106 7.20 -11.44 8.67
C ASP A 106 5.84 -11.08 8.08
N THR A 107 4.79 -11.78 8.53
CA THR A 107 3.43 -11.37 8.16
C THR A 107 3.16 -10.03 8.82
N PRO A 108 2.78 -8.99 8.05
CA PRO A 108 2.45 -7.68 8.60
C PRO A 108 1.34 -7.81 9.64
N LYS A 109 1.38 -6.99 10.68
CA LYS A 109 0.28 -6.94 11.66
C LYS A 109 -0.98 -6.45 10.97
N THR A 110 -2.14 -6.87 11.45
CA THR A 110 -3.43 -6.40 10.90
C THR A 110 -3.52 -4.87 11.05
N ASN A 111 -3.88 -4.16 9.98
CA ASN A 111 -3.90 -2.68 9.84
C ASN A 111 -2.53 -2.00 9.65
N GLN A 112 -1.44 -2.77 9.58
CA GLN A 112 -0.15 -2.23 9.18
C GLN A 112 -0.19 -1.88 7.69
N PHE A 113 0.27 -0.69 7.35
CA PHE A 113 0.32 -0.24 5.96
C PHE A 113 1.74 0.11 5.54
N ILE A 114 1.94 0.18 4.22
CA ILE A 114 3.26 0.37 3.64
C ILE A 114 3.70 1.83 3.82
N SER A 115 4.91 2.00 4.34
CA SER A 115 5.62 3.28 4.35
C SER A 115 6.53 3.39 3.14
N SER A 116 6.44 4.48 2.38
CA SER A 116 7.44 4.79 1.36
C SER A 116 7.72 6.28 1.29
N ALA A 117 8.98 6.66 1.47
CA ALA A 117 9.44 8.04 1.29
C ALA A 117 9.61 8.41 -0.19
N ASP A 118 9.56 7.43 -1.09
CA ASP A 118 9.78 7.62 -2.53
C ASP A 118 8.51 8.05 -3.26
N ALA A 119 8.68 8.80 -4.35
CA ALA A 119 7.57 9.21 -5.20
C ALA A 119 6.90 7.98 -5.86
N GLN A 120 5.62 7.79 -5.58
CA GLN A 120 4.79 6.67 -6.03
C GLN A 120 4.20 6.90 -7.42
N GLN A 121 4.15 8.15 -7.88
CA GLN A 121 3.56 8.57 -9.17
C GLN A 121 4.13 7.84 -10.40
N LYS A 122 5.39 7.40 -10.32
CA LYS A 122 6.11 6.71 -11.40
C LYS A 122 6.04 5.20 -11.31
N ASN A 123 5.32 4.65 -10.34
CA ASN A 123 5.06 3.22 -10.28
C ASN A 123 4.21 2.75 -11.46
N PRO A 124 4.19 1.42 -11.70
CA PRO A 124 3.33 0.82 -12.69
C PRO A 124 1.90 1.36 -12.56
N ASN A 125 1.37 1.93 -13.64
CA ASN A 125 0.02 2.45 -13.68
C ASN A 125 -0.61 2.23 -15.05
N VAL A 126 -1.92 2.15 -15.06
CA VAL A 126 -2.76 2.07 -16.27
C VAL A 126 -4.00 2.91 -16.06
N GLN A 127 -4.41 3.65 -17.09
CA GLN A 127 -5.54 4.57 -17.01
C GLN A 127 -6.41 4.44 -18.24
N LEU A 128 -7.72 4.38 -18.05
CA LEU A 128 -8.72 4.48 -19.09
C LEU A 128 -9.25 5.92 -19.14
N ARG A 129 -9.17 6.53 -20.32
CA ARG A 129 -9.49 7.94 -20.55
C ARG A 129 -10.38 8.09 -21.79
N ARG A 130 -10.91 9.30 -21.99
CA ARG A 130 -11.56 9.69 -23.25
C ARG A 130 -10.70 10.68 -24.01
N ASN A 131 -10.57 10.48 -25.30
CA ASN A 131 -9.86 11.42 -26.17
C ASN A 131 -10.79 12.58 -26.59
N ALA A 132 -10.30 13.49 -27.43
CA ALA A 132 -11.08 14.64 -27.91
C ALA A 132 -12.34 14.23 -28.69
N GLU A 133 -12.35 13.05 -29.32
CA GLU A 133 -13.51 12.48 -30.01
C GLU A 133 -14.40 11.62 -29.10
N ASN A 134 -14.22 11.70 -27.77
CA ASN A 134 -14.98 10.96 -26.77
C ASN A 134 -14.79 9.42 -26.83
N LYS A 135 -13.78 8.92 -27.53
CA LYS A 135 -13.44 7.49 -27.62
C LYS A 135 -12.57 7.06 -26.45
N LEU A 136 -12.79 5.84 -25.98
CA LEU A 136 -12.01 5.22 -24.92
C LEU A 136 -10.59 4.87 -25.41
N PHE A 137 -9.59 5.18 -24.59
CA PHE A 137 -8.21 4.76 -24.82
C PHE A 137 -7.47 4.52 -23.49
N GLN A 138 -6.41 3.72 -23.52
CA GLN A 138 -5.59 3.40 -22.35
C GLN A 138 -4.25 4.10 -22.43
N THR A 139 -3.76 4.61 -21.30
CA THR A 139 -2.39 5.07 -21.09
C THR A 139 -1.72 4.22 -20.02
N ASP A 140 -0.41 3.98 -20.14
CA ASP A 140 0.37 3.23 -19.16
C ASP A 140 1.88 3.55 -19.27
N ASN A 141 2.73 2.82 -18.55
CA ASN A 141 4.17 3.04 -18.56
C ASN A 141 4.86 2.77 -19.92
N GLN A 142 4.18 2.14 -20.87
CA GLN A 142 4.70 1.81 -22.21
C GLN A 142 4.10 2.72 -23.29
N GLN A 143 2.87 3.18 -23.12
CA GLN A 143 2.11 3.94 -24.11
C GLN A 143 1.48 5.18 -23.50
N GLU A 144 1.78 6.34 -24.10
CA GLU A 144 1.22 7.64 -23.69
C GLU A 144 1.42 7.94 -22.20
N GLN A 145 2.63 7.64 -21.71
CA GLN A 145 2.95 7.61 -20.29
C GLN A 145 2.39 8.80 -19.51
N GLN A 146 1.42 8.48 -18.65
CA GLN A 146 0.89 9.38 -17.64
C GLN A 146 1.42 8.96 -16.27
N ASN A 147 1.62 9.93 -15.40
CA ASN A 147 1.86 9.64 -13.99
C ASN A 147 0.57 9.08 -13.36
N GLY A 148 0.74 8.15 -12.42
CA GLY A 148 -0.35 7.70 -11.57
C GLY A 148 -0.92 8.85 -10.73
N LEU A 149 -2.14 8.71 -10.23
CA LEU A 149 -2.77 9.76 -9.43
C LEU A 149 -2.10 9.93 -8.06
N ILE A 150 -1.56 8.84 -7.51
CA ILE A 150 -1.02 8.81 -6.15
C ILE A 150 0.47 9.18 -6.20
N ASP A 151 0.80 10.34 -5.64
CA ASP A 151 2.17 10.88 -5.64
C ASP A 151 3.04 10.34 -4.51
N THR A 152 2.54 10.38 -3.30
CA THR A 152 3.29 10.01 -2.10
C THR A 152 2.41 9.19 -1.19
N LEU A 153 3.06 8.34 -0.40
CA LEU A 153 2.43 7.46 0.57
C LEU A 153 3.27 7.46 1.84
N ASP A 154 3.25 8.59 2.55
CA ASP A 154 4.01 8.73 3.79
C ASP A 154 3.21 8.16 4.97
N PHE A 155 3.61 6.98 5.41
CA PHE A 155 3.18 6.35 6.66
C PHE A 155 4.42 5.90 7.43
N ASN A 156 4.35 5.78 8.75
CA ASN A 156 5.47 5.21 9.51
C ASN A 156 5.60 3.71 9.23
N ALA A 157 6.82 3.22 9.04
CA ALA A 157 7.09 1.79 8.81
C ALA A 157 6.62 0.96 10.01
N ASN A 158 5.84 -0.11 9.75
CA ASN A 158 5.25 -0.97 10.78
C ASN A 158 4.25 -0.30 11.73
N ASP A 159 3.73 0.87 11.37
CA ASP A 159 2.72 1.57 12.15
C ASP A 159 1.32 1.28 11.56
N GLU A 160 0.33 1.19 12.45
CA GLU A 160 -1.06 1.08 12.04
C GLU A 160 -1.46 2.36 11.29
N ILE A 161 -2.22 2.28 10.19
CA ILE A 161 -2.99 3.48 9.77
C ILE A 161 -4.03 3.70 10.86
N LYS A 162 -3.67 4.55 11.84
CA LYS A 162 -4.54 4.91 12.96
C LYS A 162 -5.67 5.79 12.45
N ILE A 163 -6.69 5.15 11.89
CA ILE A 163 -8.02 5.73 11.72
C ILE A 163 -8.83 5.31 12.95
N ASN A 164 -8.36 5.71 14.15
CA ASN A 164 -9.17 6.02 15.34
C ASN A 164 -8.36 6.21 16.64
N ALA A 165 -8.86 7.17 17.42
CA ALA A 165 -8.55 7.52 18.81
C ALA A 165 -7.08 7.88 19.13
N GLY A 166 -6.84 9.20 19.28
CA GLY A 166 -5.59 9.73 19.81
C GLY A 166 -4.59 10.12 18.73
N ALA A 167 -4.54 11.42 18.46
CA ALA A 167 -3.54 12.12 17.65
C ALA A 167 -3.50 11.77 16.15
N THR A 168 -3.97 12.71 15.33
CA THR A 168 -3.18 13.10 14.15
C THR A 168 -2.50 14.43 14.41
N SER A 169 -1.55 14.40 15.35
CA SER A 169 -0.24 14.97 15.09
C SER A 169 0.74 13.81 15.21
N ASN A 170 1.44 13.47 14.13
CA ASN A 170 2.74 12.85 14.32
C ASN A 170 3.65 14.02 14.72
N ASN A 171 3.94 14.15 16.02
CA ASN A 171 4.92 15.11 16.50
C ASN A 171 6.29 14.68 15.94
N GLY A 172 6.70 15.29 14.84
CA GLY A 172 8.04 15.15 14.27
C GLY A 172 8.01 14.73 12.81
N THR A 173 7.98 15.74 11.93
CA THR A 173 8.35 15.71 10.51
C THR A 173 7.52 14.85 9.54
N SER A 174 7.20 15.50 8.41
CA SER A 174 6.48 15.09 7.19
C SER A 174 4.94 14.96 7.23
N ASN A 175 4.32 15.78 6.38
CA ASN A 175 2.90 16.10 6.32
C ASN A 175 2.17 15.20 5.33
N ILE A 176 1.06 14.56 5.71
CA ILE A 176 0.05 14.14 4.74
C ILE A 176 -0.75 15.38 4.34
N THR A 177 -0.52 15.88 3.13
CA THR A 177 -1.31 16.98 2.56
C THR A 177 -2.28 16.38 1.55
N PHE A 178 -3.57 16.27 1.91
CA PHE A 178 -4.60 15.91 0.95
C PHE A 178 -4.85 17.10 0.03
N GLN A 179 -4.48 16.96 -1.25
CA GLN A 179 -4.94 17.84 -2.32
C GLN A 179 -5.89 17.03 -3.21
N PRO A 180 -7.17 17.43 -3.36
CA PRO A 180 -7.81 18.65 -2.84
C PRO A 180 -8.12 18.67 -1.33
N SER A 181 -8.38 19.88 -0.82
CA SER A 181 -8.46 20.28 0.60
C SER A 181 -9.57 19.60 1.42
N LYS A 182 -10.56 18.97 0.78
CA LYS A 182 -11.71 18.34 1.44
C LYS A 182 -11.83 16.88 1.02
N SER A 183 -11.57 16.00 1.96
CA SER A 183 -11.54 14.56 1.74
C SER A 183 -11.96 13.79 3.00
N ILE A 184 -12.25 12.51 2.80
CA ILE A 184 -12.45 11.54 3.87
C ILE A 184 -11.77 10.23 3.50
N ILE A 185 -11.19 9.57 4.49
CA ILE A 185 -10.61 8.22 4.38
C ILE A 185 -11.34 7.27 5.35
N VAL A 186 -11.64 6.07 4.87
CA VAL A 186 -12.22 4.98 5.65
C VAL A 186 -11.39 3.72 5.41
N TYR A 187 -10.91 3.10 6.50
CA TYR A 187 -10.55 1.69 6.46
C TYR A 187 -11.81 0.87 6.66
N THR A 188 -12.02 -0.15 5.82
CA THR A 188 -13.14 -1.06 5.95
C THR A 188 -12.69 -2.49 5.69
N SER A 189 -13.17 -3.41 6.53
CA SER A 189 -13.02 -4.86 6.38
C SER A 189 -14.24 -5.54 6.97
N ASN A 190 -14.47 -6.80 6.65
CA ASN A 190 -15.56 -7.55 7.26
C ASN A 190 -15.25 -7.95 8.70
N LYS A 191 -13.98 -8.23 9.02
CA LYS A 191 -13.57 -8.57 10.38
C LYS A 191 -13.66 -7.40 11.36
N LYS A 192 -13.28 -6.18 10.94
CA LYS A 192 -13.18 -5.02 11.84
C LYS A 192 -14.28 -3.97 11.62
N GLY A 193 -15.11 -4.14 10.59
CA GLY A 193 -16.03 -3.10 10.17
C GLY A 193 -15.30 -1.87 9.63
N SER A 194 -16.01 -0.75 9.57
CA SER A 194 -15.47 0.52 9.08
C SER A 194 -14.96 1.41 10.22
N SER A 195 -13.83 2.08 10.01
CA SER A 195 -13.23 3.05 10.93
C SER A 195 -14.14 4.27 11.19
N LYS A 196 -14.11 4.86 12.39
CA LYS A 196 -15.03 5.96 12.82
C LYS A 196 -14.40 7.03 13.71
N THR A 197 -14.37 8.30 13.32
CA THR A 197 -13.76 9.37 14.13
C THR A 197 -14.70 9.95 15.19
N ASN A 198 -14.17 10.26 16.38
CA ASN A 198 -14.90 10.99 17.44
C ASN A 198 -14.87 12.50 17.19
N LEU A 199 -16.00 13.09 16.79
CA LEU A 199 -16.12 14.53 16.51
C LEU A 199 -16.32 15.42 17.74
N ASN A 200 -16.34 14.83 18.93
CA ASN A 200 -16.40 15.53 20.20
C ASN A 200 -15.15 15.29 21.06
N GLU A 201 -14.04 14.86 20.45
CA GLU A 201 -12.79 14.59 21.15
C GLU A 201 -12.26 15.83 21.92
N GLY A 202 -12.15 15.68 23.24
CA GLY A 202 -11.67 16.73 24.14
C GLY A 202 -12.61 17.92 24.30
N ILE A 203 -13.90 17.78 23.96
CA ILE A 203 -14.92 18.80 24.21
C ILE A 203 -15.59 18.50 25.55
N GLU A 204 -15.38 19.37 26.54
CA GLU A 204 -15.87 19.16 27.90
C GLU A 204 -17.41 19.11 27.95
N GLY A 205 -17.96 18.12 28.67
CA GLY A 205 -19.39 17.97 28.87
C GLY A 205 -20.19 17.42 27.68
N GLU A 206 -19.54 17.17 26.54
CA GLU A 206 -20.17 16.55 25.36
C GLU A 206 -19.94 15.04 25.35
N LYS A 207 -20.95 14.27 24.92
CA LYS A 207 -20.80 12.81 24.73
C LYS A 207 -19.96 12.52 23.49
N GLU A 208 -19.24 11.40 23.50
CA GLU A 208 -18.52 10.94 22.32
C GLU A 208 -19.48 10.76 21.13
N LEU A 209 -19.05 11.24 19.96
CA LEU A 209 -19.83 11.19 18.71
C LEU A 209 -18.97 10.57 17.62
N TYR A 210 -19.13 9.26 17.42
CA TYR A 210 -18.39 8.50 16.40
C TYR A 210 -19.10 8.54 15.05
N GLU A 211 -18.48 9.19 14.08
CA GLU A 211 -18.96 9.25 12.68
C GLU A 211 -18.04 8.45 11.76
N LEU A 212 -18.55 7.94 10.64
CA LEU A 212 -17.75 7.12 9.72
C LEU A 212 -16.55 7.91 9.18
N GLY A 213 -15.40 7.24 9.12
CA GLY A 213 -14.16 7.76 8.52
C GLY A 213 -13.49 8.91 9.25
N LYS A 214 -12.34 9.32 8.71
CA LYS A 214 -11.58 10.50 9.15
C LYS A 214 -11.53 11.51 8.01
N SER A 215 -11.94 12.73 8.27
CA SER A 215 -11.99 13.81 7.28
C SER A 215 -10.91 14.86 7.53
N SER A 216 -10.47 15.52 6.45
CA SER A 216 -9.63 16.73 6.55
C SER A 216 -10.33 17.89 7.28
N LEU A 217 -11.65 17.79 7.51
CA LEU A 217 -12.45 18.79 8.22
C LEU A 217 -12.55 18.57 9.73
N ASP A 218 -12.23 17.36 10.21
CA ASP A 218 -12.51 16.95 11.61
C ASP A 218 -11.82 17.86 12.63
N ALA A 219 -10.54 18.17 12.41
CA ALA A 219 -9.77 19.03 13.32
C ALA A 219 -10.38 20.43 13.44
N LYS A 220 -10.80 21.03 12.30
CA LYS A 220 -11.40 22.36 12.30
C LYS A 220 -12.78 22.35 12.96
N ILE A 221 -13.59 21.32 12.71
CA ILE A 221 -14.89 21.14 13.38
C ILE A 221 -14.71 21.05 14.90
N ILE A 222 -13.75 20.25 15.37
CA ILE A 222 -13.46 20.08 16.80
C ILE A 222 -12.98 21.40 17.42
N GLU A 223 -12.06 22.11 16.75
CA GLU A 223 -11.58 23.44 17.19
C GLU A 223 -12.74 24.44 17.33
N LEU A 224 -13.60 24.54 16.31
CA LEU A 224 -14.75 25.44 16.32
C LEU A 224 -15.77 25.08 17.41
N LYS A 225 -16.04 23.79 17.64
CA LYS A 225 -16.94 23.37 18.73
C LYS A 225 -16.35 23.67 20.11
N LYS A 226 -15.04 23.52 20.31
CA LYS A 226 -14.36 23.96 21.55
C LYS A 226 -14.51 25.46 21.75
N HIS A 227 -14.35 26.23 20.68
CA HIS A 227 -14.54 27.67 20.71
C HIS A 227 -15.99 28.06 21.05
N ASP A 228 -17.00 27.42 20.42
CA ASP A 228 -18.41 27.64 20.75
C ASP A 228 -18.72 27.36 22.23
N LYS A 229 -18.13 26.30 22.81
CA LYS A 229 -18.29 25.97 24.24
C LYS A 229 -17.69 27.00 25.17
N GLU A 230 -16.52 27.52 24.84
CA GLU A 230 -15.90 28.58 25.64
C GLU A 230 -16.70 29.88 25.56
N LEU A 231 -17.17 30.25 24.36
CA LEU A 231 -18.09 31.39 24.19
C LEU A 231 -19.39 31.19 24.98
N GLU A 232 -19.97 29.98 24.96
CA GLU A 232 -21.16 29.65 25.75
C GLU A 232 -20.91 29.84 27.26
N LYS A 233 -19.74 29.43 27.75
CA LYS A 233 -19.35 29.58 29.16
C LYS A 233 -19.19 31.05 29.56
N GLN A 234 -18.51 31.85 28.75
CA GLN A 234 -18.32 33.28 29.00
C GLN A 234 -19.66 34.03 28.97
N ILE A 235 -20.52 33.73 28.00
CA ILE A 235 -21.88 34.29 27.93
C ILE A 235 -22.67 33.95 29.21
N LYS A 236 -22.69 32.67 29.62
CA LYS A 236 -23.39 32.25 30.85
C LYS A 236 -22.84 32.93 32.11
N GLN A 237 -21.53 33.13 32.19
CA GLN A 237 -20.91 33.81 33.32
C GLN A 237 -21.40 35.26 33.45
N ILE A 238 -21.44 36.01 32.34
CA ILE A 238 -21.95 37.39 32.33
C ILE A 238 -23.46 37.42 32.61
N GLU A 239 -24.23 36.51 32.01
CA GLU A 239 -25.69 36.49 32.14
C GLU A 239 -26.19 36.14 33.56
N ASN A 240 -25.42 35.32 34.29
CA ASN A 240 -25.74 34.93 35.66
C ASN A 240 -25.41 35.99 36.72
N SER A 241 -24.73 37.08 36.35
CA SER A 241 -24.36 38.18 37.26
C SER A 241 -25.11 39.45 36.89
N THR A 242 -26.05 39.88 37.75
CA THR A 242 -26.85 41.10 37.53
C THR A 242 -25.98 42.35 37.32
N THR A 243 -24.88 42.46 38.08
CA THR A 243 -23.94 43.58 37.98
C THR A 243 -23.14 43.51 36.68
N GLU A 244 -22.58 42.34 36.34
CA GLU A 244 -21.79 42.20 35.11
C GLU A 244 -22.63 42.42 33.86
N LYS A 245 -23.87 41.94 33.85
CA LYS A 245 -24.81 42.13 32.74
C LYS A 245 -25.05 43.61 32.42
N LEU A 246 -25.18 44.47 33.44
CA LEU A 246 -25.33 45.92 33.22
C LEU A 246 -24.03 46.57 32.73
N THR A 247 -22.87 46.18 33.28
CA THR A 247 -21.60 46.85 32.99
C THR A 247 -20.92 46.34 31.71
N LYS A 248 -21.18 45.10 31.29
CA LYS A 248 -20.55 44.41 30.15
C LYS A 248 -21.50 44.16 28.98
N GLN A 249 -22.60 44.93 28.86
CA GLN A 249 -23.61 44.69 27.84
C GLN A 249 -23.05 44.71 26.39
N LYS A 250 -22.05 45.56 26.12
CA LYS A 250 -21.38 45.60 24.82
C LYS A 250 -20.59 44.31 24.52
N GLU A 251 -19.77 43.88 25.48
CA GLU A 251 -19.00 42.62 25.41
C GLU A 251 -19.92 41.40 25.23
N LEU A 252 -21.04 41.36 25.96
CA LEU A 252 -22.05 40.31 25.81
C LEU A 252 -22.63 40.24 24.38
N ASN A 253 -22.87 41.39 23.75
CA ASN A 253 -23.36 41.43 22.37
C ASN A 253 -22.29 40.94 21.38
N GLU A 254 -21.03 41.37 21.56
CA GLU A 254 -19.90 40.93 20.73
C GLU A 254 -19.68 39.42 20.82
N LEU A 255 -19.71 38.84 22.03
CA LEU A 255 -19.62 37.38 22.25
C LEU A 255 -20.76 36.62 21.58
N LYS A 256 -21.98 37.15 21.61
CA LYS A 256 -23.15 36.53 20.95
C LYS A 256 -23.04 36.59 19.43
N GLU A 257 -22.54 37.70 18.88
CA GLU A 257 -22.27 37.83 17.44
C GLU A 257 -21.18 36.87 16.99
N GLU A 258 -20.09 36.76 17.75
CA GLU A 258 -19.00 35.82 17.49
C GLU A 258 -19.49 34.37 17.55
N ARG A 259 -20.24 34.01 18.60
CA ARG A 259 -20.83 32.68 18.72
C ARG A 259 -21.74 32.34 17.54
N THR A 260 -22.51 33.32 17.05
CA THR A 260 -23.35 33.14 15.86
C THR A 260 -22.52 32.88 14.60
N LYS A 261 -21.35 33.53 14.45
CA LYS A 261 -20.42 33.27 13.34
C LYS A 261 -19.81 31.88 13.44
N VAL A 262 -19.31 31.51 14.62
CA VAL A 262 -18.75 30.18 14.90
C VAL A 262 -19.78 29.08 14.62
N ALA A 263 -21.02 29.25 15.07
CA ALA A 263 -22.10 28.29 14.81
C ALA A 263 -22.38 28.09 13.31
N LYS A 264 -22.31 29.16 12.50
CA LYS A 264 -22.44 29.06 11.04
C LYS A 264 -21.29 28.29 10.41
N GLU A 265 -20.05 28.55 10.84
CA GLU A 265 -18.88 27.81 10.36
C GLU A 265 -18.96 26.33 10.73
N ILE A 266 -19.34 26.00 11.97
CA ILE A 266 -19.57 24.61 12.41
C ILE A 266 -20.58 23.94 11.48
N GLN A 267 -21.70 24.61 11.20
CA GLN A 267 -22.74 24.08 10.31
C GLN A 267 -22.21 23.83 8.89
N GLU A 268 -21.49 24.80 8.31
CA GLU A 268 -20.92 24.69 6.97
C GLU A 268 -19.99 23.49 6.84
N TYR A 269 -19.00 23.37 7.74
CA TYR A 269 -18.05 22.26 7.73
C TYR A 269 -18.73 20.91 7.99
N THR A 270 -19.72 20.86 8.90
CA THR A 270 -20.44 19.63 9.22
C THR A 270 -21.29 19.13 8.04
N VAL A 271 -21.90 20.04 7.27
CA VAL A 271 -22.67 19.67 6.06
C VAL A 271 -21.75 19.05 5.01
N ILE A 272 -20.59 19.66 4.76
CA ILE A 272 -19.61 19.13 3.78
C ILE A 272 -19.09 17.77 4.25
N ARG A 273 -18.76 17.64 5.54
CA ARG A 273 -18.29 16.38 6.12
C ARG A 273 -19.33 15.26 5.95
N LYS A 274 -20.61 15.52 6.22
CA LYS A 274 -21.70 14.55 6.00
C LYS A 274 -21.86 14.15 4.54
N GLY A 275 -21.67 15.09 3.60
CA GLY A 275 -21.68 14.77 2.17
C GLY A 275 -20.56 13.81 1.79
N LEU A 276 -19.34 14.04 2.31
CA LEU A 276 -18.20 13.13 2.13
C LEU A 276 -18.47 11.76 2.76
N GLU A 277 -19.07 11.70 3.95
CA GLU A 277 -19.46 10.47 4.64
C GLU A 277 -20.45 9.62 3.82
N GLN A 278 -21.51 10.25 3.29
CA GLN A 278 -22.47 9.57 2.42
C GLN A 278 -21.80 9.07 1.13
N HIS A 279 -20.91 9.87 0.55
CA HIS A 279 -20.21 9.50 -0.67
C HIS A 279 -19.26 8.31 -0.43
N VAL A 280 -18.45 8.31 0.64
CA VAL A 280 -17.53 7.21 0.92
C VAL A 280 -18.29 5.92 1.24
N GLN A 281 -19.41 6.00 1.95
CA GLN A 281 -20.27 4.85 2.21
C GLN A 281 -20.82 4.26 0.90
N SER A 282 -21.32 5.11 -0.01
CA SER A 282 -21.76 4.70 -1.34
C SER A 282 -20.65 4.01 -2.13
N VAL A 283 -19.41 4.51 -2.07
CA VAL A 283 -18.26 3.85 -2.72
C VAL A 283 -18.00 2.48 -2.07
N ILE A 284 -17.94 2.38 -0.75
CA ILE A 284 -17.73 1.12 -0.01
C ILE A 284 -18.76 0.06 -0.40
N ASP A 285 -20.02 0.46 -0.55
CA ASP A 285 -21.11 -0.45 -0.89
C ASP A 285 -21.02 -1.00 -2.31
N THR A 286 -20.22 -0.38 -3.19
CA THR A 286 -19.95 -0.91 -4.53
C THR A 286 -18.76 -1.86 -4.59
N ILE A 287 -17.92 -1.97 -3.57
CA ILE A 287 -16.68 -2.77 -3.64
C ILE A 287 -17.02 -4.24 -3.39
N ALA A 288 -17.10 -5.05 -4.45
CA ALA A 288 -17.57 -6.42 -4.34
C ALA A 288 -16.55 -7.33 -3.64
N TYR A 289 -15.26 -7.16 -3.90
CA TYR A 289 -14.24 -8.11 -3.41
C TYR A 289 -14.07 -8.08 -1.88
N ILE A 290 -14.40 -6.98 -1.20
CA ILE A 290 -14.38 -6.86 0.27
C ILE A 290 -15.70 -7.31 0.93
N LYS A 291 -16.67 -7.84 0.16
CA LYS A 291 -17.94 -8.37 0.68
C LYS A 291 -17.86 -9.91 0.76
N PRO A 292 -18.47 -10.53 1.80
CA PRO A 292 -18.42 -11.97 2.00
C PRO A 292 -19.21 -12.68 0.90
N LYS A 293 -18.77 -13.88 0.52
CA LYS A 293 -19.52 -14.77 -0.38
C LYS A 293 -20.09 -15.90 0.44
N ASP A 294 -21.42 -16.03 0.48
CA ASP A 294 -22.11 -17.04 1.29
C ASP A 294 -21.69 -17.00 2.78
N GLY A 295 -21.42 -15.80 3.29
CA GLY A 295 -20.88 -15.59 4.64
C GLY A 295 -19.39 -15.88 4.81
N LEU A 296 -18.69 -16.40 3.78
CA LEU A 296 -17.26 -16.70 3.80
C LEU A 296 -16.44 -15.62 3.09
N MET A 297 -15.40 -15.15 3.77
CA MET A 297 -14.43 -14.22 3.21
C MET A 297 -13.23 -14.94 2.60
N MET A 298 -12.77 -14.44 1.46
CA MET A 298 -11.41 -14.71 1.00
C MET A 298 -10.49 -13.79 1.81
N PRO A 299 -9.71 -14.31 2.77
CA PRO A 299 -8.99 -13.49 3.74
C PRO A 299 -8.01 -12.53 3.06
N GLU A 300 -7.45 -12.89 1.91
CA GLU A 300 -6.56 -12.06 1.11
C GLU A 300 -7.25 -10.86 0.45
N PHE A 301 -8.58 -10.81 0.40
CA PHE A 301 -9.37 -9.67 -0.09
C PHE A 301 -10.04 -8.85 1.04
N ASP A 302 -9.87 -9.26 2.30
CA ASP A 302 -10.60 -8.72 3.46
C ASP A 302 -9.96 -7.41 3.98
N GLY A 303 -10.13 -6.33 3.22
CA GLY A 303 -9.73 -5.01 3.65
C GLY A 303 -9.49 -4.03 2.50
N ALA A 304 -9.91 -2.79 2.68
CA ALA A 304 -9.57 -1.69 1.79
C ALA A 304 -9.52 -0.35 2.53
N TYR A 305 -8.70 0.56 2.01
CA TYR A 305 -8.70 1.98 2.35
C TYR A 305 -9.41 2.73 1.22
N VAL A 306 -10.52 3.38 1.56
CA VAL A 306 -11.36 4.12 0.61
C VAL A 306 -11.23 5.60 0.90
N LEU A 307 -10.77 6.35 -0.10
CA LEU A 307 -10.64 7.79 -0.06
C LEU A 307 -11.60 8.40 -1.07
N VAL A 308 -12.33 9.43 -0.65
CA VAL A 308 -13.14 10.26 -1.56
C VAL A 308 -12.88 11.72 -1.29
N PHE A 309 -13.00 12.52 -2.35
CA PHE A 309 -12.74 13.95 -2.34
C PHE A 309 -13.99 14.72 -2.78
N GLU A 310 -14.08 15.99 -2.38
CA GLU A 310 -15.20 16.88 -2.76
C GLU A 310 -15.31 17.05 -4.28
N ASP A 311 -14.20 16.97 -5.02
CA ASP A 311 -14.17 17.06 -6.48
C ASP A 311 -14.67 15.79 -7.20
N GLY A 312 -15.07 14.75 -6.45
CA GLY A 312 -15.54 13.48 -6.98
C GLY A 312 -14.45 12.45 -7.24
N THR A 313 -13.18 12.79 -7.04
CA THR A 313 -12.07 11.83 -7.09
C THR A 313 -12.30 10.74 -6.04
N LYS A 314 -12.02 9.49 -6.41
CA LYS A 314 -12.08 8.35 -5.49
C LYS A 314 -10.88 7.44 -5.68
N ILE A 315 -10.36 6.92 -4.58
CA ILE A 315 -9.23 6.00 -4.54
C ILE A 315 -9.60 4.85 -3.62
N ILE A 316 -9.38 3.62 -4.06
CA ILE A 316 -9.58 2.40 -3.29
C ILE A 316 -8.25 1.68 -3.28
N ILE A 317 -7.61 1.59 -2.12
CA ILE A 317 -6.34 0.90 -1.94
C ILE A 317 -6.60 -0.43 -1.25
N HIS A 318 -6.08 -1.51 -1.80
CA HIS A 318 -6.19 -2.82 -1.19
C HIS A 318 -5.41 -2.88 0.14
N ASP A 319 -5.94 -3.54 1.16
CA ASP A 319 -5.24 -3.74 2.44
C ASP A 319 -4.06 -4.71 2.25
N PRO A 320 -2.80 -4.24 2.28
CA PRO A 320 -1.65 -5.12 2.07
C PRO A 320 -1.55 -6.20 3.14
N ALA A 321 -1.97 -5.92 4.38
CA ALA A 321 -1.87 -6.88 5.46
C ALA A 321 -2.83 -8.06 5.26
N ALA A 322 -4.01 -7.84 4.67
CA ALA A 322 -4.94 -8.90 4.31
C ALA A 322 -4.30 -9.90 3.34
N ALA A 323 -3.58 -9.41 2.32
CA ALA A 323 -2.87 -10.24 1.35
C ALA A 323 -1.47 -10.72 1.83
N GLY A 324 -1.06 -10.35 3.05
CA GLY A 324 0.22 -10.74 3.65
C GLY A 324 1.45 -10.01 3.07
N TRP A 325 1.24 -8.83 2.49
CA TRP A 325 2.27 -7.99 1.87
C TRP A 325 2.78 -6.91 2.83
N THR A 326 4.09 -6.69 2.82
CA THR A 326 4.80 -5.74 3.68
C THR A 326 5.28 -4.52 2.91
N TYR A 327 5.59 -4.70 1.62
CA TYR A 327 6.30 -3.70 0.82
C TYR A 327 5.48 -3.15 -0.33
N GLN A 328 4.40 -3.80 -0.76
CA GLN A 328 3.56 -3.32 -1.85
C GLN A 328 2.06 -3.56 -1.69
N THR A 329 1.29 -2.72 -2.35
CA THR A 329 -0.14 -2.87 -2.61
C THR A 329 -0.47 -2.27 -3.99
N PHE A 330 -1.73 -2.27 -4.35
CA PHE A 330 -2.24 -1.54 -5.50
C PHE A 330 -3.51 -0.78 -5.13
N ALA A 331 -3.75 0.28 -5.89
CA ALA A 331 -4.96 1.08 -5.81
C ALA A 331 -5.70 1.09 -7.14
N SER A 332 -7.02 1.20 -7.05
CA SER A 332 -7.86 1.65 -8.16
C SER A 332 -8.33 3.07 -7.89
N TYR A 333 -8.54 3.86 -8.93
CA TYR A 333 -9.01 5.23 -8.78
C TYR A 333 -9.86 5.71 -9.96
N VAL A 334 -10.61 6.78 -9.72
CA VAL A 334 -11.33 7.57 -10.72
C VAL A 334 -11.06 9.03 -10.43
N ASP A 335 -10.77 9.80 -11.47
CA ASP A 335 -10.60 11.25 -11.42
C ASP A 335 -11.58 11.88 -12.42
N PRO A 336 -12.69 12.48 -11.95
CA PRO A 336 -13.69 13.07 -12.84
C PRO A 336 -13.35 14.52 -13.24
N ARG A 337 -12.20 15.07 -12.82
CA ARG A 337 -11.86 16.47 -13.07
C ARG A 337 -11.66 16.72 -14.56
N LYS A 338 -12.31 17.79 -15.03
CA LYS A 338 -12.24 18.17 -16.44
C LYS A 338 -10.81 18.46 -16.90
N GLY A 339 -10.40 17.88 -18.02
CA GLY A 339 -9.06 18.01 -18.58
C GLY A 339 -8.02 17.03 -18.01
N THR A 340 -8.32 16.33 -16.91
CA THR A 340 -7.48 15.27 -16.35
C THR A 340 -8.23 13.96 -16.17
N GLU A 341 -9.38 13.79 -16.84
CA GLU A 341 -10.32 12.72 -16.58
C GLU A 341 -9.67 11.34 -16.68
N VAL A 342 -9.87 10.54 -15.64
CA VAL A 342 -9.55 9.12 -15.59
C VAL A 342 -10.82 8.38 -15.20
N LEU A 343 -11.41 7.68 -16.16
CA LEU A 343 -12.64 6.88 -15.95
C LEU A 343 -12.38 5.70 -15.03
N ARG A 344 -11.18 5.14 -15.14
CA ARG A 344 -10.62 4.09 -14.29
C ARG A 344 -9.11 4.10 -14.36
N GLY A 345 -8.46 4.08 -13.22
CA GLY A 345 -7.02 3.88 -13.12
C GLY A 345 -6.69 2.76 -12.16
N PHE A 346 -5.55 2.11 -12.40
CA PHE A 346 -4.86 1.30 -11.41
C PHE A 346 -3.43 1.80 -11.26
N GLN A 347 -2.89 1.68 -10.06
CA GLN A 347 -1.52 2.03 -9.75
C GLN A 347 -0.97 1.07 -8.70
N SER A 348 0.21 0.52 -8.93
CA SER A 348 0.96 -0.20 -7.91
C SER A 348 1.69 0.80 -7.01
N ILE A 349 1.79 0.51 -5.72
CA ILE A 349 2.31 1.41 -4.70
C ILE A 349 3.17 0.59 -3.75
N GLY A 350 4.32 1.12 -3.36
CA GLY A 350 5.16 0.43 -2.40
C GLY A 350 6.57 0.96 -2.26
N LYS A 351 7.33 0.27 -1.42
CA LYS A 351 8.77 0.46 -1.26
C LYS A 351 9.52 -0.35 -2.32
N GLU A 352 9.94 0.34 -3.38
CA GLU A 352 10.64 -0.28 -4.51
C GLU A 352 11.94 -0.97 -4.06
N THR A 353 12.26 -2.12 -4.65
CA THR A 353 13.60 -2.68 -4.55
C THR A 353 14.58 -1.77 -5.30
N GLU A 354 15.71 -1.43 -4.68
CA GLU A 354 16.79 -0.74 -5.39
C GLU A 354 17.28 -1.61 -6.55
N TYR A 355 17.46 -1.03 -7.74
CA TYR A 355 17.83 -1.80 -8.93
C TYR A 355 19.12 -2.62 -8.75
N ALA A 356 20.12 -2.06 -8.04
CA ALA A 356 21.37 -2.74 -7.73
C ALA A 356 21.22 -3.91 -6.74
N SER A 357 20.09 -4.00 -6.03
CA SER A 357 19.77 -5.05 -5.07
C SER A 357 18.89 -6.16 -5.66
N ILE A 358 18.47 -6.03 -6.92
CA ILE A 358 17.82 -7.13 -7.64
C ILE A 358 18.87 -8.21 -7.91
N PRO A 359 18.61 -9.49 -7.56
CA PRO A 359 19.55 -10.58 -7.82
C PRO A 359 19.99 -10.64 -9.29
N GLU A 360 21.25 -11.01 -9.51
CA GLU A 360 21.79 -11.19 -10.88
C GLU A 360 21.50 -12.58 -11.47
N LYS A 361 21.14 -13.56 -10.62
CA LYS A 361 20.92 -14.96 -10.98
C LYS A 361 19.94 -15.65 -10.03
N GLY A 362 19.55 -16.87 -10.40
CA GLY A 362 18.55 -17.66 -9.71
C GLY A 362 17.14 -17.38 -10.21
N THR A 363 16.18 -18.08 -9.62
CA THR A 363 14.75 -17.99 -9.96
C THR A 363 13.91 -17.71 -8.72
N ALA A 364 12.66 -17.31 -8.92
CA ALA A 364 11.70 -17.14 -7.85
C ALA A 364 10.26 -17.31 -8.35
N THR A 365 9.43 -18.02 -7.56
CA THR A 365 7.99 -18.03 -7.73
C THR A 365 7.32 -17.02 -6.80
N TYR A 366 6.45 -16.18 -7.36
CA TYR A 366 5.59 -15.26 -6.62
C TYR A 366 4.13 -15.70 -6.73
N LYS A 367 3.38 -15.63 -5.63
CA LYS A 367 1.93 -15.88 -5.62
C LYS A 367 1.19 -14.76 -4.91
N GLY A 368 0.03 -14.40 -5.42
CA GLY A 368 -0.82 -13.38 -4.82
C GLY A 368 -2.15 -13.24 -5.55
N ILE A 369 -2.63 -12.01 -5.67
CA ILE A 369 -3.96 -11.70 -6.18
C ILE A 369 -3.97 -10.49 -7.12
N SER A 370 -5.03 -10.40 -7.91
CA SER A 370 -5.35 -9.27 -8.76
C SER A 370 -6.79 -8.83 -8.51
N THR A 371 -7.04 -7.51 -8.59
CA THR A 371 -8.38 -6.96 -8.82
C THR A 371 -8.38 -6.13 -10.10
N ALA A 372 -9.52 -6.12 -10.78
CA ALA A 372 -9.64 -5.49 -12.08
C ALA A 372 -11.06 -5.05 -12.38
N TYR A 373 -11.21 -4.26 -13.43
CA TYR A 373 -12.48 -3.88 -14.02
C TYR A 373 -12.52 -4.23 -15.51
N LEU A 374 -13.65 -4.79 -15.93
CA LEU A 374 -14.09 -4.76 -17.32
C LEU A 374 -14.95 -3.51 -17.53
N VAL A 375 -14.54 -2.68 -18.46
CA VAL A 375 -15.17 -1.39 -18.78
C VAL A 375 -15.55 -1.37 -20.25
N SER A 376 -16.81 -1.03 -20.53
CA SER A 376 -17.32 -0.80 -21.88
C SER A 376 -18.22 0.42 -21.85
N ASP A 377 -18.24 1.19 -22.94
CA ASP A 377 -19.01 2.41 -22.97
C ASP A 377 -20.52 2.16 -22.75
N GLY A 378 -21.17 3.03 -21.98
CA GLY A 378 -22.60 2.95 -21.68
C GLY A 378 -23.05 1.81 -20.75
N ASN A 379 -22.14 0.95 -20.26
CA ASN A 379 -22.48 -0.13 -19.34
C ASN A 379 -21.83 0.07 -17.96
N ALA A 380 -22.45 -0.50 -16.92
CA ALA A 380 -21.83 -0.59 -15.61
C ALA A 380 -20.57 -1.46 -15.67
N ASP A 381 -19.52 -1.04 -14.99
CA ASP A 381 -18.28 -1.80 -14.96
C ASP A 381 -18.45 -3.09 -14.16
N ARG A 382 -17.78 -4.14 -14.61
CA ARG A 382 -17.78 -5.43 -13.91
C ARG A 382 -16.47 -5.60 -13.16
N GLN A 383 -16.54 -5.96 -11.89
CA GLN A 383 -15.36 -6.22 -11.06
C GLN A 383 -14.86 -7.63 -11.28
N LEU A 384 -13.54 -7.79 -11.38
CA LEU A 384 -12.90 -9.09 -11.48
C LEU A 384 -11.89 -9.28 -10.36
N SER A 385 -11.75 -10.51 -9.89
CA SER A 385 -10.67 -10.95 -9.02
C SER A 385 -10.00 -12.18 -9.61
N SER A 386 -8.72 -12.39 -9.32
CA SER A 386 -7.99 -13.58 -9.78
C SER A 386 -6.81 -13.89 -8.87
N ASN A 387 -6.35 -15.15 -8.89
CA ASN A 387 -5.07 -15.51 -8.32
C ASN A 387 -3.95 -15.13 -9.30
N VAL A 388 -2.80 -14.72 -8.76
CA VAL A 388 -1.61 -14.35 -9.53
C VAL A 388 -0.51 -15.36 -9.27
N LYS A 389 0.16 -15.79 -10.33
CA LYS A 389 1.43 -16.51 -10.27
C LYS A 389 2.42 -15.83 -11.20
N ALA A 390 3.59 -15.49 -10.69
CA ALA A 390 4.71 -15.09 -11.52
C ALA A 390 5.91 -16.00 -11.27
N ILE A 391 6.66 -16.30 -12.32
CA ILE A 391 7.96 -16.97 -12.23
C ILE A 391 8.99 -16.03 -12.81
N VAL A 392 10.02 -15.73 -12.03
CA VAL A 392 11.10 -14.82 -12.39
C VAL A 392 12.37 -15.63 -12.56
N ASP A 393 13.11 -15.32 -13.61
CA ASP A 393 14.50 -15.74 -13.79
C ASP A 393 15.36 -14.48 -13.84
N PHE A 394 16.18 -14.30 -12.80
CA PHE A 394 16.99 -13.11 -12.61
C PHE A 394 18.16 -13.03 -13.60
N GLY A 395 18.72 -14.19 -13.97
CA GLY A 395 19.80 -14.27 -14.95
C GLY A 395 19.32 -13.93 -16.36
N LEU A 396 18.09 -14.35 -16.69
CA LEU A 396 17.45 -14.01 -17.98
C LEU A 396 16.77 -12.64 -17.98
N LYS A 397 16.70 -11.97 -16.83
CA LYS A 397 15.90 -10.75 -16.63
C LYS A 397 14.46 -10.88 -17.15
N GLY A 398 13.87 -12.05 -16.91
CA GLY A 398 12.58 -12.45 -17.47
C GLY A 398 11.54 -12.78 -16.41
N VAL A 399 10.29 -12.41 -16.70
CA VAL A 399 9.11 -12.71 -15.88
C VAL A 399 8.10 -13.44 -16.75
N ARG A 400 7.61 -14.57 -16.26
CA ARG A 400 6.40 -15.24 -16.72
C ARG A 400 5.26 -14.87 -15.80
N PHE A 401 4.17 -14.33 -16.34
CA PHE A 401 3.03 -13.87 -15.56
C PHE A 401 1.76 -14.61 -15.96
N GLU A 402 1.02 -15.10 -14.96
CA GLU A 402 -0.24 -15.79 -15.16
C GLU A 402 -1.26 -15.38 -14.10
N THR A 403 -2.53 -15.30 -14.50
CA THR A 403 -3.65 -15.36 -13.57
C THR A 403 -4.43 -16.66 -13.71
N SER A 404 -5.16 -17.02 -12.67
CA SER A 404 -6.05 -18.19 -12.67
C SER A 404 -7.24 -17.98 -11.76
N GLY A 405 -8.32 -18.71 -12.03
CA GLY A 405 -9.52 -18.67 -11.19
C GLY A 405 -10.20 -17.30 -11.25
N SER A 406 -10.14 -16.63 -12.39
CA SER A 406 -10.85 -15.36 -12.60
C SER A 406 -12.34 -15.49 -12.30
N GLN A 407 -12.87 -14.51 -11.56
CA GLN A 407 -14.29 -14.42 -11.21
C GLN A 407 -14.79 -13.01 -11.47
N ILE A 408 -15.99 -12.89 -12.06
CA ILE A 408 -16.75 -11.64 -12.08
C ILE A 408 -17.50 -11.53 -10.75
N ASN A 409 -17.35 -10.39 -10.08
CA ASN A 409 -17.93 -10.10 -8.79
C ASN A 409 -18.97 -8.99 -8.89
N ALA A 410 -20.11 -9.21 -8.25
CA ALA A 410 -21.17 -8.22 -8.07
C ALA A 410 -21.57 -8.15 -6.59
N VAL A 411 -22.12 -7.00 -6.20
CA VAL A 411 -22.70 -6.81 -4.87
C VAL A 411 -24.19 -7.15 -4.92
N SER A 412 -24.66 -7.95 -3.97
CA SER A 412 -26.07 -8.25 -3.73
C SER A 412 -26.36 -8.09 -2.24
N GLY A 413 -26.94 -6.94 -1.88
CA GLY A 413 -27.01 -6.51 -0.47
C GLY A 413 -25.61 -6.41 0.14
N ASP A 414 -25.42 -7.04 1.29
CA ASP A 414 -24.11 -7.10 1.96
C ASP A 414 -23.24 -8.29 1.53
N GLN A 415 -23.64 -9.02 0.48
CA GLN A 415 -22.92 -10.21 -0.01
C GLN A 415 -22.28 -9.95 -1.38
N ARG A 416 -21.21 -10.67 -1.65
CA ARG A 416 -20.60 -10.81 -2.98
C ARG A 416 -21.22 -12.02 -3.68
N VAL A 417 -21.67 -11.80 -4.91
CA VAL A 417 -22.00 -12.86 -5.87
C VAL A 417 -20.85 -12.97 -6.86
N SER A 418 -20.27 -14.16 -7.00
CA SER A 418 -19.11 -14.41 -7.87
C SER A 418 -19.43 -15.48 -8.91
N THR A 419 -19.24 -15.15 -10.18
CA THR A 419 -19.38 -16.07 -11.32
C THR A 419 -18.01 -16.39 -11.89
N ALA A 420 -17.73 -17.67 -12.17
CA ALA A 420 -16.49 -18.08 -12.82
C ALA A 420 -16.36 -17.42 -14.20
N ALA A 421 -15.15 -16.95 -14.52
CA ALA A 421 -14.88 -16.19 -15.73
C ALA A 421 -13.45 -16.49 -16.24
N SER A 422 -13.14 -17.78 -16.40
CA SER A 422 -11.81 -18.28 -16.79
C SER A 422 -11.33 -17.78 -18.15
N GLU A 423 -12.23 -17.31 -19.01
CA GLU A 423 -11.88 -16.64 -20.26
C GLU A 423 -11.02 -15.37 -20.05
N TYR A 424 -11.09 -14.77 -18.86
CA TYR A 424 -10.30 -13.60 -18.45
C TYR A 424 -9.03 -13.97 -17.68
N ASP A 425 -8.73 -15.25 -17.49
CA ASP A 425 -7.40 -15.66 -17.01
C ASP A 425 -6.34 -15.12 -17.98
N LEU A 426 -5.20 -14.68 -17.46
CA LEU A 426 -4.18 -13.95 -18.19
C LEU A 426 -2.93 -14.79 -18.35
N LYS A 427 -2.26 -14.67 -19.50
CA LYS A 427 -0.92 -15.20 -19.73
C LYS A 427 -0.05 -14.15 -20.40
N GLY A 428 1.15 -13.95 -19.89
CA GLY A 428 2.04 -12.93 -20.39
C GLY A 428 3.48 -13.13 -19.97
N THR A 429 4.35 -12.33 -20.56
CA THR A 429 5.76 -12.26 -20.21
C THR A 429 6.21 -10.81 -20.16
N ALA A 430 7.19 -10.53 -19.30
CA ALA A 430 7.81 -9.22 -19.18
C ALA A 430 9.32 -9.36 -18.99
N THR A 431 10.05 -8.28 -19.27
CA THR A 431 11.50 -8.19 -19.09
C THR A 431 11.87 -6.87 -18.45
N TRP A 432 12.97 -6.84 -17.71
CA TRP A 432 13.60 -5.59 -17.28
C TRP A 432 15.03 -5.49 -17.83
N LYS A 433 15.58 -4.29 -17.82
CA LYS A 433 16.93 -4.05 -18.33
C LYS A 433 17.80 -3.29 -17.36
N ASP A 434 17.65 -1.96 -17.31
CA ASP A 434 18.54 -1.03 -16.61
C ASP A 434 17.81 -0.31 -15.44
N SER A 435 16.67 -0.84 -15.02
CA SER A 435 15.85 -0.31 -13.93
C SER A 435 15.00 -1.41 -13.30
N ASN A 436 14.36 -1.11 -12.15
CA ASN A 436 13.41 -1.99 -11.47
C ASN A 436 12.04 -2.11 -12.21
N LEU A 437 11.87 -1.45 -13.36
CA LEU A 437 10.64 -1.55 -14.15
C LEU A 437 10.74 -2.71 -15.14
N PHE A 438 9.91 -3.74 -14.97
CA PHE A 438 9.69 -4.75 -16.00
C PHE A 438 8.44 -4.43 -16.81
N LEU A 439 8.56 -4.58 -18.12
CA LEU A 439 7.52 -4.28 -19.11
C LEU A 439 7.29 -5.48 -20.00
N GLY A 440 6.05 -5.71 -20.39
CA GLY A 440 5.64 -6.91 -21.08
C GLY A 440 4.30 -6.81 -21.76
N LYS A 441 3.84 -7.96 -22.27
CA LYS A 441 2.53 -8.14 -22.89
C LYS A 441 1.78 -9.26 -22.19
N VAL A 442 0.45 -9.14 -22.23
CA VAL A 442 -0.46 -10.12 -21.64
C VAL A 442 -1.68 -10.30 -22.54
N THR A 443 -2.21 -11.52 -22.56
CA THR A 443 -3.37 -11.92 -23.37
C THR A 443 -4.37 -12.68 -22.50
N SER A 444 -5.66 -12.48 -22.73
CA SER A 444 -6.73 -13.29 -22.12
C SER A 444 -6.68 -14.74 -22.59
N ALA A 445 -7.20 -15.67 -21.78
CA ALA A 445 -7.16 -17.09 -22.06
C ALA A 445 -7.91 -17.46 -23.35
N ASP A 446 -8.97 -16.71 -23.68
CA ASP A 446 -9.71 -16.87 -24.93
C ASP A 446 -9.06 -16.20 -26.15
N GLY A 447 -7.93 -15.50 -25.96
CA GLY A 447 -7.18 -14.83 -27.02
C GLY A 447 -7.83 -13.55 -27.57
N LYS A 448 -8.97 -13.11 -27.03
CA LYS A 448 -9.73 -11.97 -27.58
C LYS A 448 -9.27 -10.61 -27.08
N MET A 449 -8.55 -10.57 -25.96
CA MET A 449 -8.01 -9.34 -25.40
C MET A 449 -6.50 -9.45 -25.26
N SER A 450 -5.80 -8.38 -25.60
CA SER A 450 -4.35 -8.28 -25.40
C SER A 450 -3.98 -6.86 -24.99
N GLY A 451 -2.83 -6.73 -24.36
CA GLY A 451 -2.28 -5.43 -24.02
C GLY A 451 -1.03 -5.49 -23.17
N ASN A 452 -0.81 -4.45 -22.38
CA ASN A 452 0.46 -4.22 -21.69
C ASN A 452 0.41 -4.76 -20.26
N LEU A 453 1.57 -5.27 -19.84
CA LEU A 453 1.87 -5.65 -18.47
C LEU A 453 3.04 -4.79 -17.98
N SER A 454 2.91 -4.21 -16.80
CA SER A 454 3.96 -3.44 -16.15
C SER A 454 4.10 -3.90 -14.71
N GLY A 455 5.30 -3.90 -14.17
CA GLY A 455 5.51 -4.20 -12.75
C GLY A 455 6.90 -3.83 -12.25
N LYS A 456 7.06 -3.94 -10.93
CA LYS A 456 8.32 -3.72 -10.22
C LYS A 456 8.50 -4.77 -9.12
N PHE A 457 9.75 -4.92 -8.67
CA PHE A 457 10.07 -5.62 -7.43
C PHE A 457 9.98 -4.65 -6.24
N PHE A 458 9.53 -5.17 -5.10
CA PHE A 458 9.34 -4.43 -3.86
C PHE A 458 10.01 -5.14 -2.69
N GLY A 459 10.48 -4.34 -1.73
CA GLY A 459 11.25 -4.77 -0.58
C GLY A 459 12.76 -4.85 -0.85
N PRO A 460 13.60 -4.94 0.21
CA PRO A 460 15.06 -4.88 0.07
C PRO A 460 15.69 -5.99 -0.79
N ASN A 461 15.04 -7.17 -0.88
CA ASN A 461 15.59 -8.37 -1.51
C ASN A 461 14.62 -8.99 -2.52
N THR A 462 13.76 -8.21 -3.19
CA THR A 462 12.73 -8.72 -4.13
C THR A 462 11.74 -9.67 -3.45
N GLU A 463 11.28 -9.31 -2.26
CA GLU A 463 10.32 -10.07 -1.46
C GLU A 463 8.96 -10.17 -2.15
N GLU A 464 8.58 -9.10 -2.84
CA GLU A 464 7.27 -8.90 -3.44
C GLU A 464 7.40 -8.36 -4.86
N ILE A 465 6.39 -8.62 -5.67
CA ILE A 465 6.18 -7.94 -6.95
C ILE A 465 4.81 -7.29 -6.93
N GLY A 466 4.69 -6.19 -7.66
CA GLY A 466 3.43 -5.48 -7.84
C GLY A 466 3.40 -4.78 -9.18
N GLY A 467 2.21 -4.56 -9.71
CA GLY A 467 2.09 -3.91 -11.00
C GLY A 467 0.67 -3.73 -11.49
N THR A 468 0.56 -3.43 -12.77
CA THR A 468 -0.71 -3.21 -13.46
C THR A 468 -0.72 -3.86 -14.84
N TYR A 469 -1.91 -4.08 -15.37
CA TYR A 469 -2.11 -4.48 -16.75
C TYR A 469 -3.30 -3.76 -17.37
N GLY A 470 -3.23 -3.52 -18.67
CA GLY A 470 -4.29 -2.94 -19.48
C GLY A 470 -4.43 -3.68 -20.80
N LEU A 471 -5.56 -4.33 -21.00
CA LEU A 471 -5.93 -5.04 -22.21
C LEU A 471 -7.16 -4.39 -22.84
N LYS A 472 -7.30 -4.56 -24.14
CA LYS A 472 -8.53 -4.26 -24.88
C LYS A 472 -8.81 -5.35 -25.90
N ASN A 473 -10.06 -5.48 -26.29
CA ASN A 473 -10.41 -6.26 -27.47
C ASN A 473 -10.01 -5.52 -28.77
N THR A 474 -10.05 -6.21 -29.89
CA THR A 474 -9.56 -5.70 -31.19
C THR A 474 -10.18 -4.37 -31.61
N ASP A 475 -11.48 -4.17 -31.35
CA ASP A 475 -12.19 -2.94 -31.72
C ASP A 475 -12.15 -1.84 -30.65
N GLY A 476 -11.58 -2.13 -29.47
CA GLY A 476 -11.50 -1.19 -28.35
C GLY A 476 -12.84 -0.87 -27.68
N SER A 477 -13.88 -1.68 -27.89
CA SER A 477 -15.19 -1.51 -27.23
C SER A 477 -15.21 -2.02 -25.78
N LEU A 478 -14.30 -2.93 -25.45
CA LEU A 478 -14.16 -3.52 -24.11
C LEU A 478 -12.71 -3.40 -23.64
N HIS A 479 -12.56 -2.84 -22.44
CA HIS A 479 -11.28 -2.63 -21.77
C HIS A 479 -11.22 -3.47 -20.51
N PHE A 480 -10.09 -4.12 -20.28
CA PHE A 480 -9.80 -4.91 -19.09
C PHE A 480 -8.53 -4.40 -18.43
N LEU A 481 -8.65 -3.83 -17.24
CA LEU A 481 -7.53 -3.17 -16.56
C LEU A 481 -7.55 -3.51 -15.08
N GLY A 482 -6.37 -3.77 -14.53
CA GLY A 482 -6.22 -4.29 -13.18
C GLY A 482 -4.88 -3.96 -12.55
N GLY A 483 -4.85 -4.12 -11.23
CA GLY A 483 -3.67 -4.06 -10.39
C GLY A 483 -3.43 -5.42 -9.75
N TYR A 484 -2.17 -5.79 -9.59
CA TYR A 484 -1.78 -7.07 -9.00
C TYR A 484 -0.66 -6.89 -7.98
N GLY A 485 -0.61 -7.84 -7.05
CA GLY A 485 0.45 -7.97 -6.07
C GLY A 485 0.73 -9.45 -5.79
N ALA A 486 1.98 -9.80 -5.51
CA ALA A 486 2.36 -11.16 -5.18
C ALA A 486 3.62 -11.23 -4.31
N LYS A 487 3.67 -12.22 -3.43
CA LYS A 487 4.76 -12.47 -2.49
C LYS A 487 5.57 -13.69 -2.93
N ARG A 488 6.90 -13.62 -2.79
CA ARG A 488 7.82 -14.73 -3.06
C ARG A 488 7.49 -15.93 -2.15
N LYS A 489 7.62 -17.14 -2.68
CA LYS A 489 7.31 -18.40 -1.99
C LYS A 489 8.55 -19.20 -1.65
#